data_AF-A0A7G9Y330-F1
#
_entry.id   AF-A0A7G9Y330-F1
#
_cell.length_a   1.000
_cell.length_b   1.000
_cell.length_c   1.000
_cell.angle_alpha   90.00
_cell.angle_beta   90.00
_cell.angle_gamma   90.00
#
_symmetry.space_group_name_H-M   'P 1'
#
loop_
_entity.id
_entity.type
_entity.pdbx_description
1 polymer ?
#
loop_
_entity_poly.entity_id
_entity_poly.type
_entity_poly.pdbx_seq_one_letter_code
_entity_poly.pdbx_strand_id
1 'polypeptide(L)'
;MVSSGEVSSWLEALKKQELKQPRKLINAAVSMARLTGDRTRDLQTAFRQEVITWLQLLGAGEKKLEPLRKAVPLAGKEKNHAFGESLPEGLILEQADDK
;
A
#
# COMPACT_ATOMS: atom_id res chain seq x y z
N MET A 1 3.51 -9.43 -13.55
CA MET A 1 2.48 -8.58 -12.90
C MET A 1 1.96 -9.34 -11.71
N VAL A 2 1.86 -8.71 -10.53
CA VAL A 2 1.29 -9.36 -9.35
C VAL A 2 -0.21 -9.53 -9.54
N SER A 3 -0.75 -10.70 -9.22
CA SER A 3 -2.18 -10.97 -9.32
C SER A 3 -2.96 -10.40 -8.13
N SER A 4 -4.25 -10.10 -8.34
CA SER A 4 -5.14 -9.66 -7.24
C SER A 4 -5.25 -10.71 -6.12
N GLY A 5 -5.16 -12.01 -6.46
CA GLY A 5 -5.15 -13.09 -5.47
C GLY A 5 -3.91 -13.11 -4.58
N GLU A 6 -2.73 -12.84 -5.14
CA GLU A 6 -1.50 -12.71 -4.34
C GLU A 6 -1.57 -11.52 -3.39
N VAL A 7 -2.07 -10.38 -3.87
CA VAL A 7 -2.28 -9.19 -3.03
C VAL A 7 -3.25 -9.49 -1.88
N SER A 8 -4.34 -10.21 -2.14
CA SER A 8 -5.27 -10.66 -1.08
C SER A 8 -4.56 -11.48 -0.01
N SER A 9 -3.76 -12.48 -0.42
CA SER A 9 -3.04 -13.33 0.52
C SER A 9 -2.05 -12.55 1.38
N TRP A 10 -1.36 -11.56 0.82
CA TRP A 10 -0.45 -10.70 1.58
C TRP A 10 -1.19 -9.82 2.59
N LEU A 11 -2.34 -9.26 2.21
CA LEU A 11 -3.18 -8.46 3.11
C LEU A 11 -3.75 -9.31 4.26
N GLU A 12 -4.15 -10.55 3.99
CA GLU A 12 -4.57 -11.49 5.04
C GLU A 12 -3.43 -11.87 5.98
N ALA A 13 -2.23 -12.10 5.44
CA ALA A 13 -1.04 -12.37 6.26
C ALA A 13 -0.71 -11.18 7.15
N LEU A 14 -0.78 -9.95 6.61
CA LEU A 14 -0.54 -8.73 7.37
C LEU A 14 -1.57 -8.53 8.50
N LYS A 15 -2.86 -8.81 8.26
CA LYS A 15 -3.90 -8.73 9.30
C LYS A 15 -3.61 -9.61 10.53
N LYS A 16 -2.89 -10.72 10.35
CA LYS A 16 -2.58 -11.69 11.42
C LYS A 16 -1.33 -11.32 12.24
N GLN A 17 -0.56 -10.33 11.81
CA GLN A 17 0.67 -9.93 12.49
C GLN A 17 0.39 -8.86 13.55
N GLU A 18 1.10 -8.92 14.67
CA GLU A 18 1.12 -7.83 15.66
C GLU A 18 2.05 -6.72 15.15
N LEU A 19 1.45 -5.61 14.73
CA LEU A 19 2.15 -4.61 13.92
C LEU A 19 2.63 -3.43 14.76
N LYS A 20 3.94 -3.36 14.96
CA LYS A 20 4.60 -2.31 15.77
C LYS A 20 4.60 -0.92 15.12
N GLN A 21 4.28 -0.82 13.82
CA GLN A 21 4.33 0.45 13.05
C GLN A 21 3.07 0.65 12.18
N PRO A 22 1.93 1.02 12.78
CA PRO A 22 0.64 1.09 12.08
C PRO A 22 0.63 2.07 10.90
N ARG A 23 1.40 3.17 10.96
CA ARG A 23 1.47 4.14 9.85
C ARG A 23 2.11 3.57 8.57
N LYS A 24 3.22 2.83 8.69
CA LYS A 24 3.91 2.23 7.55
C LYS A 24 3.03 1.15 6.91
N LEU A 25 2.37 0.35 7.76
CA LEU A 25 1.40 -0.65 7.34
C LEU A 25 0.23 -0.05 6.55
N ILE A 26 -0.39 1.01 7.07
CA ILE A 26 -1.51 1.68 6.39
C ILE A 26 -1.08 2.12 4.99
N ASN A 27 0.09 2.73 4.85
CA ASN A 27 0.57 3.18 3.55
C ASN A 27 0.80 2.00 2.58
N ALA A 28 1.45 0.93 3.04
CA ALA A 28 1.67 -0.26 2.22
C ALA A 28 0.36 -0.91 1.77
N ALA A 29 -0.57 -1.11 2.71
CA ALA A 29 -1.88 -1.69 2.43
C ALA A 29 -2.72 -0.83 1.48
N VAL A 30 -2.67 0.50 1.61
CA VAL A 30 -3.34 1.42 0.68
C VAL A 30 -2.77 1.30 -0.73
N SER A 31 -1.44 1.26 -0.86
CA SER A 31 -0.77 1.10 -2.17
C SER A 31 -1.10 -0.24 -2.84
N MET A 32 -1.26 -1.31 -2.04
CA MET A 32 -1.64 -2.63 -2.53
C MET A 32 -3.13 -2.73 -2.91
N ALA A 33 -4.02 -2.08 -2.16
CA ALA A 33 -5.47 -2.22 -2.32
C ALA A 33 -6.13 -1.14 -3.20
N ARG A 34 -5.36 -0.15 -3.70
CA ARG A 34 -5.88 0.93 -4.52
C ARG A 34 -6.55 0.41 -5.79
N LEU A 35 -7.63 1.06 -6.20
CA LEU A 35 -8.26 0.81 -7.49
C LEU A 35 -7.40 1.35 -8.63
N THR A 36 -7.09 0.47 -9.55
CA THR A 36 -6.29 0.72 -10.76
C THR A 36 -7.16 0.96 -11.99
N GLY A 37 -8.45 0.58 -11.95
CA GLY A 37 -9.36 0.66 -13.08
C GLY A 37 -9.27 -0.54 -14.01
N ASP A 38 -8.40 -1.50 -13.70
CA ASP A 38 -8.26 -2.77 -14.42
C ASP A 38 -8.79 -3.92 -13.56
N ARG A 39 -9.93 -4.49 -13.97
CA ARG A 39 -10.68 -5.48 -13.19
C ARG A 39 -9.88 -6.74 -12.86
N THR A 40 -8.85 -7.08 -13.65
CA THR A 40 -8.00 -8.26 -13.41
C THR A 40 -7.02 -8.04 -12.26
N ARG A 41 -6.63 -6.78 -12.01
CA ARG A 41 -5.70 -6.36 -10.97
C ARG A 41 -6.39 -5.82 -9.72
N ASP A 42 -7.63 -5.34 -9.85
CA ASP A 42 -8.40 -4.81 -8.74
C ASP A 42 -8.89 -5.91 -7.80
N LEU A 43 -8.75 -5.68 -6.49
CA LEU A 43 -9.32 -6.55 -5.46
C LEU A 43 -10.83 -6.64 -5.60
N GLN A 44 -11.38 -7.83 -5.34
CA GLN A 44 -12.83 -8.03 -5.28
C GLN A 44 -13.47 -7.03 -4.30
N THR A 45 -14.62 -6.49 -4.67
CA THR A 45 -15.30 -5.42 -3.92
C THR A 45 -15.54 -5.78 -2.46
N ALA A 46 -15.95 -7.01 -2.17
CA ALA A 46 -16.18 -7.48 -0.79
C ALA A 46 -14.89 -7.41 0.05
N PHE A 47 -13.82 -8.04 -0.44
CA PHE A 47 -12.53 -8.04 0.24
C PHE A 47 -11.93 -6.63 0.39
N ARG A 48 -12.09 -5.79 -0.64
CA ARG A 48 -11.66 -4.38 -0.58
C ARG A 48 -12.39 -3.61 0.53
N GLN A 49 -13.68 -3.87 0.73
CA GLN A 49 -14.45 -3.25 1.81
C GLN A 49 -13.94 -3.69 3.18
N GLU A 50 -13.59 -4.97 3.35
CA GLU A 50 -12.97 -5.45 4.59
C GLU A 50 -11.60 -4.79 4.87
N VAL A 51 -10.80 -4.57 3.82
CA VAL A 51 -9.51 -3.87 3.93
C VAL A 51 -9.73 -2.41 4.34
N ILE A 52 -10.74 -1.72 3.79
CA ILE A 52 -11.09 -0.35 4.19
C ILE A 52 -11.44 -0.31 5.68
N THR A 53 -12.32 -1.21 6.15
CA THR A 53 -12.71 -1.28 7.57
C THR A 53 -11.51 -1.56 8.47
N TRP A 54 -10.66 -2.51 8.08
CA TRP A 54 -9.42 -2.80 8.81
C TRP A 54 -8.49 -1.59 8.90
N LEU A 55 -8.29 -0.86 7.79
CA LEU A 55 -7.46 0.35 7.79
C LEU A 55 -8.06 1.48 8.63
N GLN A 56 -9.39 1.61 8.67
CA GLN A 56 -10.07 2.55 9.57
C GLN A 56 -9.79 2.22 11.04
N LEU A 57 -9.85 0.95 11.43
CA LEU A 57 -9.52 0.51 12.80
C LEU A 57 -8.05 0.80 13.17
N LEU A 58 -7.15 0.77 12.19
CA LEU A 58 -5.74 1.15 12.37
C LEU A 58 -5.51 2.68 12.44
N GLY A 59 -6.55 3.49 12.22
CA GLY A 59 -6.47 4.95 12.26
C GLY A 59 -6.20 5.61 10.90
N ALA A 60 -6.51 4.95 9.78
CA ALA A 60 -6.42 5.57 8.46
C ALA A 60 -7.54 6.63 8.28
N GLY A 61 -7.14 7.88 8.06
CA GLY A 61 -8.08 8.96 7.71
C GLY A 61 -8.64 8.83 6.29
N GLU A 62 -9.77 9.48 6.03
CA GLU A 62 -10.53 9.31 4.78
C GLU A 62 -9.71 9.54 3.51
N LYS A 63 -8.82 10.55 3.48
CA LYS A 63 -7.92 10.84 2.34
C LYS A 63 -7.09 9.63 1.91
N LYS A 64 -6.72 8.74 2.84
CA LYS A 64 -5.96 7.52 2.54
C LYS A 64 -6.84 6.40 1.99
N LEU A 65 -8.14 6.44 2.27
CA LEU A 65 -9.12 5.41 1.88
C LEU A 65 -9.80 5.73 0.54
N GLU A 66 -9.83 7.01 0.14
CA GLU A 66 -10.32 7.44 -1.18
C GLU A 66 -9.82 6.58 -2.36
N PRO A 67 -8.51 6.27 -2.50
CA PRO A 67 -8.02 5.45 -3.62
C PRO A 67 -8.52 4.00 -3.61
N LEU A 68 -9.06 3.48 -2.50
CA LEU A 68 -9.68 2.15 -2.43
C LEU A 68 -11.16 2.20 -2.82
N ARG A 69 -11.78 3.38 -2.74
CA ARG A 69 -13.21 3.58 -3.06
C ARG A 69 -13.42 4.00 -4.51
N LYS A 70 -12.48 4.76 -5.07
CA LYS A 70 -12.54 5.28 -6.43
C LYS A 70 -11.19 5.06 -7.10
N ALA A 71 -11.21 4.63 -8.36
CA ALA A 71 -10.00 4.64 -9.19
C ALA A 71 -9.57 6.10 -9.35
N VAL A 72 -8.50 6.48 -8.66
CA VAL A 72 -7.93 7.82 -8.82
C VAL A 72 -6.97 7.74 -10.01
N PRO A 73 -7.24 8.45 -11.12
CA PRO A 73 -6.30 8.47 -12.24
C PRO A 73 -4.95 9.00 -11.72
N LEU A 74 -3.89 8.22 -12.01
CA LEU A 74 -2.48 8.50 -11.67
C LEU A 74 -2.00 9.91 -12.08
N ALA A 75 -2.75 10.61 -12.94
CA ALA A 75 -2.38 11.85 -13.61
C ALA A 75 -2.11 13.06 -12.70
N GLY A 76 -2.50 13.06 -11.42
CA GLY A 76 -2.49 14.29 -10.62
C GLY A 76 -1.60 14.35 -9.38
N LYS A 77 -1.29 13.23 -8.70
CA LYS A 77 -0.81 13.29 -7.30
C LYS A 77 0.36 12.39 -6.91
N GLU A 78 0.86 11.53 -7.80
CA GLU A 78 1.95 10.58 -7.44
C GLU A 78 3.37 11.09 -7.73
N LYS A 79 3.55 12.37 -8.07
CA LYS A 79 4.91 12.93 -8.23
C LYS A 79 5.64 13.26 -6.92
N ASN A 80 4.98 13.20 -5.75
CA ASN A 80 5.57 13.71 -4.50
C ASN A 80 5.60 12.72 -3.31
N HIS A 81 5.41 11.42 -3.51
CA HIS A 81 5.57 10.45 -2.41
C HIS A 81 6.42 9.21 -2.74
N ALA A 82 6.87 9.06 -3.99
CA ALA A 82 7.80 8.01 -4.40
C ALA A 82 9.29 8.43 -4.29
N PHE A 83 9.58 9.63 -3.78
CA PHE A 83 10.91 9.98 -3.27
C PHE A 83 10.96 9.72 -1.77
N GLY A 84 10.96 8.43 -1.44
CA GLY A 84 11.41 7.91 -0.17
C GLY A 84 12.87 7.50 -0.26
N GLU A 85 13.75 8.41 -0.67
CA GLU A 85 15.20 8.31 -0.41
C GLU A 85 15.52 8.55 1.08
N SER A 86 14.67 8.06 1.99
CA SER A 86 15.16 7.68 3.30
C SER A 86 15.42 6.20 3.22
N LEU A 87 16.73 5.87 3.19
CA LEU A 87 17.20 4.52 3.39
C LEU A 87 16.39 3.92 4.55
N PRO A 88 15.80 2.72 4.41
CA PRO A 88 15.32 2.00 5.57
C PRO A 88 16.46 1.97 6.59
N GLU A 89 16.12 2.30 7.84
CA GLU A 89 16.96 2.18 9.02
C GLU A 89 17.66 0.80 9.03
N GLY A 90 18.84 0.71 8.40
CA GLY A 90 19.56 -0.56 8.15
C GLY A 90 20.25 -0.74 6.78
N LEU A 91 20.04 0.11 5.77
CA LEU A 91 20.85 0.09 4.54
C LEU A 91 22.01 1.08 4.65
N ILE A 92 23.25 0.61 4.54
CA ILE A 92 24.44 1.42 4.36
C ILE A 92 24.81 1.31 2.89
N LEU A 93 24.87 2.44 2.18
CA LEU A 93 25.51 2.50 0.88
C LEU A 93 27.02 2.47 1.14
N GLU A 94 27.63 1.29 1.06
CA GLU A 94 29.08 1.22 0.92
C GLU A 94 29.40 1.85 -0.43
N GLN A 95 30.03 3.03 -0.39
CA GLN A 95 30.60 3.68 -1.56
C GLN A 95 31.69 2.74 -2.08
N ALA A 96 31.38 1.97 -3.11
CA ALA A 96 32.41 1.35 -3.93
C ALA A 96 33.02 2.46 -4.78
N ASP A 97 33.99 3.14 -4.18
CA ASP A 97 35.08 3.80 -4.89
C ASP A 97 35.81 2.70 -5.67
N ASP A 98 35.79 2.77 -7.00
CA ASP A 98 36.83 2.14 -7.82
C ASP A 98 37.02 2.96 -9.11
N LYS A 99 37.91 3.93 -8.97
CA LYS A 99 39.04 4.26 -9.86
C LYS A 99 38.83 4.36 -11.38
#